data_AF-A0A7C8YHD7-F1
#
_entry.id   AF-A0A7C8YHD7-F1
#
_cell.length_a   1.000
_cell.length_b   1.000
_cell.length_c   1.000
_cell.angle_alpha   90.00
_cell.angle_beta   90.00
_cell.angle_gamma   90.00
#
_symmetry.space_group_name_H-M   'P 1'
#
loop_
_entity.id
_entity.type
_entity.pdbx_description
1 polymer ?
#
loop_
_entity_poly.entity_id
_entity_poly.type
_entity_poly.pdbx_seq_one_letter_code
_entity_poly.pdbx_strand_id
1 'polypeptide(L)'
;MASCEGHIEALVNRVQEMMLKFEGEDSEPCLFLSPSAYDTAWLAMVPDFGEERERRPMFAGCLDWILENQRPEGFWGERDCHGYPTIDSVTSTLACIVALKTWGLGHDHIQKGMAFINSTSAKLLTSEGEDDHSKYPCWFVIVFPAMLELARDIGEQVTFPDDVKEVLADVFRHRRHILET
;
A
#
# COMPACT_ATOMS: atom_id res chain seq x y z
N MET A 1 -7.78 41.90 18.38
CA MET A 1 -8.93 40.98 18.52
C MET A 1 -9.62 40.69 17.18
N ALA A 2 -9.80 41.66 16.27
CA ALA A 2 -10.44 41.45 14.96
C ALA A 2 -9.77 40.40 14.01
N SER A 3 -8.47 40.10 14.20
CA SER A 3 -7.74 39.14 13.34
C SER A 3 -8.08 37.68 13.59
N CYS A 4 -8.61 37.33 14.77
CA CYS A 4 -8.91 35.95 15.13
C CYS A 4 -10.33 35.55 14.66
N GLU A 5 -11.27 36.48 14.75
CA GLU A 5 -12.67 36.29 14.36
C GLU A 5 -12.81 36.06 12.84
N GLY A 6 -12.15 36.88 12.01
CA GLY A 6 -12.13 36.68 10.55
C GLY A 6 -11.42 35.39 10.12
N HIS A 7 -10.47 34.88 10.91
CA HIS A 7 -9.81 33.60 10.64
C HIS A 7 -10.74 32.41 10.97
N ILE A 8 -11.48 32.50 12.06
CA ILE A 8 -12.48 31.49 12.45
C ILE A 8 -13.60 31.46 11.39
N GLU A 9 -14.11 32.62 10.97
CA GLU A 9 -15.14 32.70 9.94
C GLU A 9 -14.67 32.08 8.61
N ALA A 10 -13.42 32.34 8.21
CA ALA A 10 -12.83 31.71 7.02
C ALA A 10 -12.72 30.18 7.16
N LEU A 11 -12.35 29.66 8.33
CA LEU A 11 -12.31 28.21 8.57
C LEU A 11 -13.70 27.58 8.56
N VAL A 12 -14.70 28.26 9.15
CA VAL A 12 -16.10 27.81 9.15
C VAL A 12 -16.63 27.73 7.73
N ASN A 13 -16.40 28.76 6.91
CA ASN A 13 -16.81 28.76 5.50
C ASN A 13 -16.14 27.62 4.71
N ARG A 14 -14.85 27.34 4.95
CA ARG A 14 -14.15 26.21 4.31
C ARG A 14 -14.72 24.85 4.71
N VAL A 15 -15.06 24.66 5.99
CA VAL A 15 -15.69 23.41 6.46
C VAL A 15 -17.07 23.25 5.83
N GLN A 16 -17.87 24.32 5.78
CA GLN A 16 -19.18 24.31 5.15
C GLN A 16 -19.08 24.00 3.64
N GLU A 17 -18.13 24.59 2.92
CA GLU A 17 -17.88 24.26 1.51
C GLU A 17 -17.49 22.80 1.30
N MET A 18 -16.63 22.24 2.17
CA MET A 18 -16.27 20.81 2.09
C MET A 18 -17.47 19.90 2.34
N MET A 19 -18.33 20.24 3.29
CA MET A 19 -19.55 19.47 3.60
C MET A 19 -20.60 19.58 2.50
N LEU A 20 -20.80 20.77 1.91
CA LEU A 20 -21.77 20.97 0.83
C LEU A 20 -21.41 20.19 -0.45
N LYS A 21 -20.13 19.92 -0.69
CA LYS A 21 -19.68 19.04 -1.79
C LYS A 21 -20.15 17.59 -1.64
N PHE A 22 -20.59 17.17 -0.45
CA PHE A 22 -21.17 15.83 -0.22
C PHE A 22 -22.69 15.76 -0.47
N GLU A 23 -23.40 16.89 -0.47
CA GLU A 23 -24.87 16.91 -0.45
C GLU A 23 -25.52 17.18 -1.84
N GLY A 24 -24.70 17.40 -2.88
CA GLY A 24 -25.18 17.61 -4.26
C GLY A 24 -25.47 16.32 -5.03
N GLU A 25 -26.38 16.37 -6.01
CA GLU A 25 -26.67 15.26 -6.94
C GLU A 25 -25.45 14.85 -7.80
N ASP A 26 -24.48 15.76 -7.97
CA ASP A 26 -23.17 15.53 -8.60
C ASP A 26 -22.04 15.27 -7.57
N SER A 27 -22.39 14.91 -6.32
CA SER A 27 -21.37 14.57 -5.32
C SER A 27 -20.58 13.34 -5.80
N GLU A 28 -19.26 13.48 -5.86
CA GLU A 28 -18.33 12.36 -5.92
C GLU A 28 -17.79 12.14 -4.50
N PRO A 29 -18.41 11.25 -3.70
CA PRO A 29 -18.02 11.02 -2.31
C PRO A 29 -16.54 10.64 -2.15
N CYS A 30 -15.93 10.12 -3.22
CA CYS A 30 -14.57 9.60 -3.25
C CYS A 30 -13.48 10.70 -3.41
N LEU A 31 -13.82 11.97 -3.66
CA LEU A 31 -12.83 13.03 -3.89
C LEU A 31 -11.88 13.30 -2.71
N PHE A 32 -12.23 12.83 -1.51
CA PHE A 32 -11.41 12.99 -0.31
C PHE A 32 -10.64 11.72 0.08
N LEU A 33 -10.79 10.63 -0.67
CA LEU A 33 -10.05 9.40 -0.43
C LEU A 33 -8.73 9.45 -1.21
N SER A 34 -7.62 9.28 -0.50
CA SER A 34 -6.35 9.02 -1.16
C SER A 34 -6.43 7.69 -1.94
N PRO A 35 -5.86 7.62 -3.16
CA PRO A 35 -5.74 6.37 -3.87
C PRO A 35 -4.96 5.32 -3.06
N SER A 36 -5.52 4.13 -2.92
CA SER A 36 -4.84 3.00 -2.29
C SER A 36 -3.95 2.30 -3.32
N ALA A 37 -2.63 2.40 -3.15
CA ALA A 37 -1.69 1.72 -4.04
C ALA A 37 -1.83 0.19 -3.97
N TYR A 38 -2.14 -0.35 -2.79
CA TYR A 38 -2.40 -1.78 -2.58
C TYR A 38 -3.59 -2.27 -3.41
N ASP A 39 -4.74 -1.60 -3.30
CA ASP A 39 -5.95 -1.99 -4.03
C ASP A 39 -5.81 -1.76 -5.54
N THR A 40 -5.14 -0.68 -5.93
CA THR A 40 -4.84 -0.36 -7.33
C THR A 40 -3.96 -1.45 -7.96
N ALA A 41 -2.99 -1.97 -7.21
CA ALA A 41 -2.15 -3.09 -7.65
C ALA A 41 -2.95 -4.39 -7.84
N TRP A 42 -3.90 -4.68 -6.96
CA TRP A 42 -4.80 -5.83 -7.13
C TRP A 42 -5.65 -5.72 -8.40
N LEU A 43 -6.22 -4.54 -8.68
CA LEU A 43 -6.95 -4.30 -9.92
C LEU A 43 -6.05 -4.42 -11.15
N ALA A 44 -4.82 -3.91 -11.07
CA ALA A 44 -3.86 -4.00 -12.16
C ALA A 44 -3.51 -5.45 -12.53
N MET A 45 -3.59 -6.41 -11.60
CA MET A 45 -3.30 -7.82 -11.87
C MET A 45 -4.41 -8.58 -12.61
N VAL A 46 -5.63 -8.03 -12.69
CA VAL A 46 -6.77 -8.70 -13.30
C VAL A 46 -6.57 -8.83 -14.80
N PRO A 47 -6.50 -10.06 -15.36
CA PRO A 47 -6.39 -10.23 -16.80
C PRO A 47 -7.72 -9.95 -17.49
N ASP A 48 -7.66 -9.39 -18.69
CA ASP A 48 -8.78 -9.38 -19.61
C ASP A 48 -9.02 -10.82 -20.12
N PHE A 49 -10.27 -11.29 -20.04
CA PHE A 49 -10.69 -12.62 -20.47
C PHE A 49 -11.27 -12.65 -21.89
N GLY A 50 -11.06 -11.57 -22.67
CA GLY A 50 -11.45 -11.51 -24.08
C GLY A 50 -10.82 -12.62 -24.95
N GLU A 51 -11.38 -12.83 -26.13
CA GLU A 51 -10.99 -13.88 -27.10
C GLU A 51 -9.56 -13.71 -27.70
N GLU A 52 -8.82 -12.68 -27.30
CA GLU A 52 -7.50 -12.39 -27.82
C GLU A 52 -6.44 -13.36 -27.29
N ARG A 53 -5.47 -13.70 -28.15
CA ARG A 53 -4.37 -14.63 -27.82
C ARG A 53 -3.35 -14.04 -26.84
N GLU A 54 -3.36 -12.72 -26.65
CA GLU A 54 -2.42 -12.02 -25.77
C GLU A 54 -3.10 -11.61 -24.47
N ARG A 55 -2.52 -12.03 -23.36
CA ARG A 55 -2.98 -11.65 -22.02
C ARG A 55 -2.65 -10.18 -21.81
N ARG A 56 -3.66 -9.36 -21.51
CA ARG A 56 -3.54 -7.92 -21.21
C ARG A 56 -4.28 -7.56 -19.91
N PRO A 57 -3.91 -6.48 -19.21
CA PRO A 57 -4.64 -6.05 -18.01
C PRO A 57 -6.05 -5.56 -18.38
N MET A 58 -7.06 -6.02 -17.64
CA MET A 58 -8.43 -5.53 -17.77
C MET A 58 -8.52 -4.03 -17.43
N PHE A 59 -7.71 -3.59 -16.46
CA PHE A 59 -7.66 -2.21 -15.97
C PHE A 59 -6.27 -1.59 -16.21
N ALA A 60 -5.94 -1.32 -17.47
CA ALA A 60 -4.63 -0.77 -17.85
C ALA A 60 -4.27 0.52 -17.10
N GLY A 61 -5.24 1.40 -16.86
CA GLY A 61 -5.02 2.65 -16.12
C GLY A 61 -4.53 2.45 -14.68
N CYS A 62 -4.85 1.33 -14.02
CA CYS A 62 -4.29 1.00 -12.71
C CYS A 62 -2.79 0.69 -12.81
N LEU A 63 -2.37 0.05 -13.90
CA LEU A 63 -0.97 -0.27 -14.14
C LEU A 63 -0.15 0.98 -14.47
N ASP A 64 -0.71 1.87 -15.28
CA ASP A 64 -0.12 3.18 -15.59
C ASP A 64 0.03 4.01 -14.30
N TRP A 65 -1.00 4.03 -13.46
CA TRP A 65 -0.95 4.72 -12.16
C TRP A 65 0.19 4.19 -11.29
N ILE A 66 0.40 2.87 -11.22
CA ILE A 66 1.52 2.28 -10.44
C ILE A 66 2.87 2.77 -10.96
N LEU A 67 3.07 2.80 -12.28
CA LEU A 67 4.31 3.28 -12.90
C LEU A 67 4.56 4.77 -12.59
N GLU A 68 3.51 5.59 -12.54
CA GLU A 68 3.62 7.04 -12.35
C GLU A 68 3.72 7.47 -10.88
N ASN A 69 3.31 6.62 -9.93
CA ASN A 69 3.13 6.99 -8.52
C ASN A 69 4.10 6.32 -7.55
N GLN A 70 5.23 5.77 -8.03
CA GLN A 70 6.30 5.32 -7.15
C GLN A 70 6.96 6.52 -6.45
N ARG A 71 7.12 6.46 -5.12
CA ARG A 71 7.83 7.51 -4.37
C ARG A 71 9.33 7.51 -4.73
N PRO A 72 10.04 8.64 -4.59
CA PRO A 72 11.47 8.72 -4.87
C PRO A 72 12.32 7.69 -4.10
N GLU A 73 11.89 7.31 -2.90
CA GLU A 73 12.54 6.31 -2.05
C GLU A 73 12.24 4.85 -2.47
N GLY A 74 11.41 4.66 -3.50
CA GLY A 74 11.15 3.35 -4.11
C GLY A 74 9.88 2.64 -3.64
N PHE A 75 9.15 3.18 -2.67
CA PHE A 75 7.92 2.56 -2.16
C PHE A 75 6.66 3.12 -2.79
N TRP A 76 5.55 2.38 -2.61
CA TRP A 76 4.19 2.86 -2.82
C TRP A 76 3.41 2.81 -1.50
N GLY A 77 2.36 3.62 -1.41
CA GLY A 77 1.53 3.76 -0.23
C GLY A 77 1.77 5.07 0.49
N GLU A 78 1.12 5.20 1.64
CA GLU A 78 1.08 6.46 2.38
C GLU A 78 2.21 6.63 3.38
N ARG A 79 2.45 7.90 3.72
CA ARG A 79 3.35 8.32 4.78
C ARG A 79 2.55 8.63 6.04
N ASP A 80 3.19 8.46 7.19
CA ASP A 80 2.66 8.99 8.44
C ASP A 80 2.72 10.53 8.49
N CYS A 81 2.26 11.11 9.60
CA CYS A 81 2.27 12.56 9.82
C CYS A 81 3.67 13.18 9.88
N HIS A 82 4.72 12.36 9.95
CA HIS A 82 6.13 12.77 9.96
C HIS A 82 6.80 12.57 8.60
N GLY A 83 6.08 12.06 7.61
CA GLY A 83 6.60 11.81 6.27
C GLY A 83 7.38 10.49 6.15
N TYR A 84 7.28 9.58 7.12
CA TYR A 84 7.92 8.27 7.06
C TYR A 84 7.00 7.20 6.48
N PRO A 85 7.55 6.19 5.78
CA PRO A 85 6.79 5.03 5.33
C PRO A 85 6.18 4.28 6.52
N THR A 86 4.97 3.75 6.33
CA THR A 86 4.28 2.93 7.34
C THR A 86 4.38 1.45 7.00
N ILE A 87 3.84 0.59 7.88
CA ILE A 87 3.74 -0.83 7.60
C ILE A 87 2.90 -1.13 6.34
N ASP A 88 1.90 -0.29 6.05
CA ASP A 88 1.06 -0.34 4.84
C ASP A 88 1.89 -0.09 3.57
N SER A 89 2.95 0.72 3.67
CA SER A 89 3.87 0.93 2.56
C SER A 89 4.58 -0.35 2.15
N VAL A 90 4.84 -1.27 3.09
CA VAL A 90 5.47 -2.56 2.80
C VAL A 90 4.54 -3.45 1.97
N THR A 91 3.29 -3.61 2.40
CA THR A 91 2.30 -4.42 1.67
C THR A 91 1.91 -3.79 0.34
N SER A 92 1.75 -2.47 0.30
CA SER A 92 1.48 -1.73 -0.95
C SER A 92 2.61 -1.89 -1.96
N THR A 93 3.87 -1.76 -1.51
CA THR A 93 5.04 -1.92 -2.38
C THR A 93 5.15 -3.34 -2.91
N LEU A 94 4.93 -4.35 -2.06
CA LEU A 94 4.88 -5.75 -2.51
C LEU A 94 3.79 -5.95 -3.57
N ALA A 95 2.58 -5.42 -3.36
CA ALA A 95 1.51 -5.54 -4.34
C ALA A 95 1.86 -4.88 -5.68
N CYS A 96 2.41 -3.67 -5.65
CA CYS A 96 2.85 -2.99 -6.86
C CYS A 96 3.97 -3.75 -7.60
N ILE A 97 4.94 -4.33 -6.88
CA ILE A 97 5.98 -5.18 -7.48
C ILE A 97 5.34 -6.39 -8.17
N VAL A 98 4.42 -7.08 -7.50
CA VAL A 98 3.73 -8.25 -8.05
C VAL A 98 2.92 -7.88 -9.29
N ALA A 99 2.21 -6.74 -9.26
CA ALA A 99 1.47 -6.23 -10.41
C ALA A 99 2.38 -5.95 -11.61
N LEU A 100 3.47 -5.22 -11.41
CA LEU A 100 4.45 -4.91 -12.46
C LEU A 100 5.08 -6.19 -13.03
N LYS A 101 5.46 -7.12 -12.16
CA LYS A 101 6.04 -8.40 -12.53
C LYS A 101 5.08 -9.27 -13.33
N THR A 102 3.80 -9.29 -12.97
CA THR A 102 2.74 -10.05 -13.66
C THR A 102 2.67 -9.69 -15.14
N TRP A 103 2.95 -8.43 -15.48
CA TRP A 103 2.92 -7.92 -16.86
C TRP A 103 4.31 -7.76 -17.48
N GLY A 104 5.39 -8.11 -16.77
CA GLY A 104 6.76 -7.97 -17.27
C GLY A 104 7.19 -6.51 -17.52
N LEU A 105 6.62 -5.55 -16.78
CA LEU A 105 6.87 -4.12 -16.93
C LEU A 105 7.60 -3.53 -15.71
N GLY A 106 8.11 -2.31 -15.85
CA GLY A 106 8.60 -1.52 -14.73
C GLY A 106 9.81 -2.10 -13.99
N HIS A 107 10.77 -2.71 -14.69
CA HIS A 107 11.94 -3.35 -14.07
C HIS A 107 12.69 -2.46 -13.07
N ASP A 108 12.94 -1.20 -13.43
CA ASP A 108 13.58 -0.22 -12.53
C ASP A 108 12.75 0.06 -11.29
N HIS A 109 11.42 0.10 -11.44
CA HIS A 109 10.49 0.32 -10.32
C HIS A 109 10.50 -0.87 -9.38
N ILE A 110 10.51 -2.10 -9.91
CA ILE A 110 10.67 -3.34 -9.14
C ILE A 110 11.97 -3.30 -8.33
N GLN A 111 13.10 -2.97 -8.98
CA GLN A 111 14.39 -2.92 -8.30
C GLN A 111 14.40 -1.89 -7.14
N LYS A 112 13.83 -0.71 -7.36
CA LYS A 112 13.71 0.32 -6.31
C LYS A 112 12.79 -0.13 -5.17
N GLY A 113 11.66 -0.77 -5.48
CA GLY A 113 10.75 -1.32 -4.48
C GLY A 113 11.39 -2.42 -3.64
N MET A 114 12.17 -3.30 -4.26
CA MET A 114 12.93 -4.32 -3.55
C MET A 114 14.00 -3.71 -2.64
N ALA A 115 14.71 -2.69 -3.11
CA ALA A 115 15.68 -1.95 -2.30
C ALA A 115 15.02 -1.27 -1.10
N PHE A 116 13.82 -0.71 -1.28
CA PHE A 116 13.01 -0.17 -0.19
C PHE A 116 12.64 -1.25 0.83
N ILE A 117 12.07 -2.38 0.39
CA ILE A 117 11.68 -3.48 1.29
C ILE A 117 12.88 -3.97 2.10
N ASN A 118 14.02 -4.18 1.45
CA ASN A 118 15.24 -4.64 2.13
C ASN A 118 15.74 -3.62 3.17
N SER A 119 15.85 -2.35 2.80
CA SER A 119 16.37 -1.30 3.69
C SER A 119 15.41 -0.87 4.82
N THR A 120 14.10 -1.03 4.62
CA THR A 120 13.06 -0.53 5.54
C THR A 120 12.47 -1.63 6.43
N SER A 121 12.45 -2.87 5.96
CA SER A 121 11.89 -4.01 6.70
C SER A 121 12.48 -4.15 8.10
N ALA A 122 13.79 -3.98 8.27
CA ALA A 122 14.43 -3.97 9.58
C ALA A 122 13.77 -2.97 10.53
N LYS A 123 13.64 -1.71 10.13
CA LYS A 123 13.09 -0.65 10.98
C LYS A 123 11.61 -0.85 11.30
N LEU A 124 10.79 -1.14 10.30
CA LEU A 124 9.33 -1.23 10.47
C LEU A 124 8.89 -2.54 11.12
N LEU A 125 9.65 -3.62 10.94
CA LEU A 125 9.31 -4.92 11.52
C LEU A 125 9.97 -5.09 12.90
N THR A 126 11.09 -4.41 13.19
CA THR A 126 11.72 -4.53 14.52
C THR A 126 11.37 -3.41 15.49
N SER A 127 10.72 -2.32 15.04
CA SER A 127 10.29 -1.24 15.94
C SER A 127 9.41 -1.80 17.07
N GLU A 128 9.94 -1.75 18.28
CA GLU A 128 9.25 -2.18 19.50
C GLU A 128 8.14 -1.16 19.79
N GLY A 129 6.88 -1.59 19.67
CA GLY A 129 5.77 -0.88 20.30
C GLY A 129 5.79 -1.21 21.78
N GLU A 130 5.79 -0.19 22.64
CA GLU A 130 5.91 -0.31 24.10
C GLU A 130 4.76 -1.06 24.81
N ASP A 131 3.79 -1.64 24.10
CA ASP A 131 2.65 -2.35 24.71
C ASP A 131 2.41 -3.75 24.10
N ASP A 132 2.38 -4.75 25.00
CA ASP A 132 2.44 -6.21 24.81
C ASP A 132 1.23 -6.87 24.09
N HIS A 133 0.34 -6.15 23.41
CA HIS A 133 -0.84 -6.77 22.80
C HIS A 133 -1.00 -6.43 21.31
N SER A 134 -0.41 -7.30 20.49
CA SER A 134 -0.37 -7.33 19.02
C SER A 134 0.61 -6.33 18.36
N LYS A 135 1.87 -6.75 18.23
CA LYS A 135 2.94 -6.04 17.51
C LYS A 135 2.55 -5.59 16.09
N TYR A 136 1.60 -6.28 15.46
CA TYR A 136 1.07 -5.93 14.14
C TYR A 136 -0.45 -6.00 14.10
N PRO A 137 -1.08 -5.14 13.29
CA PRO A 137 -2.50 -5.27 12.98
C PRO A 137 -2.82 -6.66 12.39
N CYS A 138 -3.96 -7.24 12.76
CA CYS A 138 -4.40 -8.55 12.28
C CYS A 138 -4.41 -8.65 10.75
N TRP A 139 -4.87 -7.59 10.06
CA TRP A 139 -4.89 -7.54 8.60
C TRP A 139 -3.48 -7.68 8.01
N PHE A 140 -2.45 -7.09 8.63
CA PHE A 140 -1.08 -7.18 8.15
C PHE A 140 -0.58 -8.62 8.28
N VAL A 141 -0.85 -9.25 9.42
CA VAL A 141 -0.46 -10.64 9.67
C VAL A 141 -1.07 -11.61 8.65
N ILE A 142 -2.27 -11.32 8.16
CA ILE A 142 -2.92 -12.14 7.13
C ILE A 142 -2.35 -11.83 5.74
N VAL A 143 -2.28 -10.55 5.38
CA VAL A 143 -1.98 -10.09 4.02
C VAL A 143 -0.51 -10.21 3.68
N PHE A 144 0.39 -9.79 4.56
CA PHE A 144 1.81 -9.71 4.25
C PHE A 144 2.43 -11.06 3.87
N PRO A 145 2.22 -12.15 4.63
CA PRO A 145 2.69 -13.49 4.23
C PRO A 145 2.09 -13.95 2.90
N ALA A 146 0.80 -13.68 2.67
CA ALA A 146 0.14 -14.05 1.41
C ALA A 146 0.76 -13.32 0.20
N MET A 147 1.15 -12.05 0.37
CA MET A 147 1.83 -11.28 -0.67
C MET A 147 3.23 -11.83 -0.97
N LEU A 148 3.97 -12.29 0.04
CA LEU A 148 5.27 -12.93 -0.17
C LEU A 148 5.14 -14.27 -0.89
N GLU A 149 4.12 -15.05 -0.54
CA GLU A 149 3.79 -16.31 -1.22
C GLU A 149 3.43 -16.03 -2.70
N LEU A 150 2.58 -15.04 -2.95
CA LEU A 150 2.20 -14.64 -4.31
C LEU A 150 3.40 -14.15 -5.14
N ALA A 151 4.27 -13.31 -4.57
CA ALA A 151 5.49 -12.85 -5.24
C ALA A 151 6.38 -14.04 -5.64
N ARG A 152 6.57 -15.00 -4.73
CA ARG A 152 7.34 -16.22 -5.01
C ARG A 152 6.72 -17.04 -6.13
N ASP A 153 5.40 -17.20 -6.14
CA ASP A 153 4.69 -18.02 -7.12
C ASP A 153 4.80 -17.45 -8.55
N ILE A 154 4.96 -16.13 -8.69
CA ILE A 154 5.23 -15.46 -9.97
C ILE A 154 6.74 -15.32 -10.28
N GLY A 155 7.60 -15.99 -9.52
CA GLY A 155 9.04 -16.03 -9.75
C GLY A 155 9.82 -14.81 -9.25
N GLU A 156 9.25 -14.02 -8.34
CA GLU A 156 9.92 -12.89 -7.70
C GLU A 156 10.32 -13.25 -6.25
N GLN A 157 11.62 -13.27 -5.98
CA GLN A 157 12.13 -13.59 -4.64
C GLN A 157 12.44 -12.31 -3.86
N VAL A 158 11.60 -12.02 -2.87
CA VAL A 158 11.82 -10.92 -1.94
C VAL A 158 12.85 -11.33 -0.91
N THR A 159 13.98 -10.62 -0.87
CA THR A 159 15.03 -10.85 0.11
C THR A 159 14.90 -9.88 1.28
N PHE A 160 15.18 -10.40 2.47
CA PHE A 160 15.13 -9.67 3.72
C PHE A 160 16.47 -9.82 4.44
N PRO A 161 16.91 -8.80 5.20
CA PRO A 161 18.09 -8.94 6.03
C PRO A 161 17.89 -9.96 7.16
N ASP A 162 18.99 -10.46 7.74
CA ASP A 162 18.95 -11.56 8.71
C ASP A 162 18.24 -11.19 10.02
N ASP A 163 18.28 -9.92 10.40
CA ASP A 163 17.71 -9.36 11.63
C ASP A 163 16.17 -9.43 11.67
N VAL A 164 15.49 -9.47 10.53
CA VAL A 164 14.04 -9.59 10.46
C VAL A 164 13.54 -11.03 10.34
N LYS A 165 14.43 -12.03 10.18
CA LYS A 165 14.01 -13.41 9.93
C LYS A 165 13.11 -13.98 11.03
N GLU A 166 13.44 -13.73 12.30
CA GLU A 166 12.63 -14.20 13.44
C GLU A 166 11.26 -13.51 13.46
N VAL A 167 11.25 -12.21 13.18
CA VAL A 167 10.02 -11.43 13.09
C VAL A 167 9.11 -11.95 11.97
N LEU A 168 9.68 -12.25 10.80
CA LEU A 168 8.93 -12.87 9.71
C LEU A 168 8.36 -14.22 10.17
N ALA A 169 9.17 -15.07 10.79
CA ALA A 169 8.72 -16.38 11.29
C ALA A 169 7.55 -16.25 12.29
N ASP A 170 7.59 -15.25 13.17
CA ASP A 170 6.51 -14.94 14.11
C ASP A 170 5.23 -14.51 13.40
N VAL A 171 5.32 -13.61 12.40
CA VAL A 171 4.16 -13.20 11.59
C VAL A 171 3.54 -14.41 10.88
N PHE A 172 4.35 -15.28 10.27
CA PHE A 172 3.85 -16.51 9.64
C PHE A 172 3.21 -17.48 10.65
N ARG A 173 3.76 -17.60 11.86
CA ARG A 173 3.19 -18.43 12.94
C ARG A 173 1.84 -17.88 13.39
N HIS A 174 1.75 -16.57 13.59
CA HIS A 174 0.54 -15.89 14.00
C HIS A 174 -0.56 -16.00 12.92
N ARG A 175 -0.21 -15.86 11.63
CA ARG A 175 -1.16 -16.08 10.53
C ARG A 175 -1.76 -17.48 10.57
N ARG A 176 -0.93 -18.53 10.75
CA ARG A 176 -1.45 -19.90 10.85
C ARG A 176 -2.43 -20.06 12.00
N HIS A 177 -2.11 -19.51 13.16
CA HIS A 177 -3.00 -19.55 14.31
C HIS A 177 -4.36 -18.88 14.03
N ILE A 178 -4.36 -17.71 13.37
CA ILE A 178 -5.60 -17.03 12.96
C ILE A 178 -6.42 -17.89 12.00
N LEU A 179 -5.79 -18.50 10.99
CA LEU A 179 -6.49 -19.24 9.93
C LEU A 179 -6.98 -20.64 10.37
N GLU A 180 -6.44 -21.18 11.46
CA GLU A 180 -6.84 -22.47 12.05
C GLU A 180 -7.96 -22.33 13.09
N THR A 181 -8.32 -21.09 13.47
CA THR A 181 -9.37 -20.77 14.44
C THR A 181 -10.69 -20.46 13.73
#